data_AF-A0A954NPY1-F1
#
_entry.id   AF-A0A954NPY1-F1
#
_cell.length_a   1.000
_cell.length_b   1.000
_cell.length_c   1.000
_cell.angle_alpha   90.00
_cell.angle_beta   90.00
_cell.angle_gamma   90.00
#
_symmetry.space_group_name_H-M   'P 1'
#
loop_
_entity.id
_entity.type
_entity.pdbx_description
1 polymer ?
#
loop_
_entity_poly.entity_id
_entity_poly.type
_entity_poly.pdbx_seq_one_letter_code
_entity_poly.pdbx_strand_id
1 'polypeptide(L)'
;MSSMTCPKLPYTRQLLLLASVIMFQLLAAATEVRAAVNVSIGPSASDQGITLRGPDSRQQVFVTAELEDGRTDDLTHTATYTAEPAGIVEVSSDGLVKPLSDGTATLRAVGKDGETAEIAVTVTDYAGNQAINFKNQVVPIFTKLTCNSGGCHGKSGGQNGFRLSLLGFYPDDDYEFLVKEGRGRRLFPPAPSESLLLK
;
A
#
# COMPACT_ATOMS: atom_id res chain seq x y z
N MET A 1 -20.20 13.67 87.67
CA MET A 1 -21.17 14.26 86.71
C MET A 1 -20.46 14.46 85.38
N SER A 2 -21.12 14.02 84.30
CA SER A 2 -20.72 14.04 82.87
C SER A 2 -19.55 13.15 82.42
N SER A 3 -19.89 11.91 82.06
CA SER A 3 -19.08 11.00 81.26
C SER A 3 -19.10 11.38 79.77
N MET A 4 -17.94 11.58 79.15
CA MET A 4 -17.81 11.74 77.70
C MET A 4 -18.05 10.41 77.00
N THR A 5 -19.05 10.34 76.12
CA THR A 5 -19.27 9.23 75.20
C THR A 5 -18.63 9.54 73.84
N CYS A 6 -17.73 8.66 73.40
CA CYS A 6 -17.11 8.68 72.09
C CYS A 6 -18.12 8.23 71.00
N PRO A 7 -18.29 8.95 69.88
CA PRO A 7 -19.22 8.56 68.84
C PRO A 7 -18.66 7.40 68.01
N LYS A 8 -19.40 6.30 67.93
CA LYS A 8 -19.11 5.17 67.04
C LYS A 8 -19.37 5.59 65.59
N LEU A 9 -18.34 5.54 64.74
CA LEU A 9 -18.48 5.74 63.29
C LEU A 9 -19.30 4.58 62.67
N PRO A 10 -20.20 4.86 61.72
CA PRO A 10 -21.10 3.84 61.15
C PRO A 10 -20.36 2.88 60.21
N TYR A 11 -20.62 1.58 60.42
CA TYR A 11 -20.07 0.41 59.72
C TYR A 11 -20.32 0.40 58.19
N THR A 12 -21.19 1.28 57.70
CA THR A 12 -21.56 1.40 56.28
C THR A 12 -20.44 1.94 55.38
N ARG A 13 -19.41 2.60 55.94
CA ARG A 13 -18.25 3.07 55.18
C ARG A 13 -17.22 1.98 54.87
N GLN A 14 -17.19 0.87 55.60
CA GLN A 14 -16.23 -0.21 55.38
C GLN A 14 -16.64 -1.17 54.25
N LEU A 15 -17.94 -1.34 53.99
CA LEU A 15 -18.43 -2.18 52.89
C LEU A 15 -18.31 -1.53 51.50
N LEU A 16 -18.36 -0.20 51.42
CA LEU A 16 -18.21 0.55 50.15
C LEU A 16 -16.77 0.64 49.63
N LEU A 17 -15.77 0.44 50.51
CA LEU A 17 -14.35 0.45 50.13
C LEU A 17 -13.85 -0.91 49.61
N LEU A 18 -14.52 -2.02 49.94
CA LEU A 18 -14.14 -3.35 49.45
C LEU A 18 -14.69 -3.66 48.04
N ALA A 19 -15.88 -3.14 47.71
CA ALA A 19 -16.47 -3.33 46.38
C ALA A 19 -15.78 -2.50 45.27
N SER A 20 -15.12 -1.39 45.63
CA SER A 20 -14.40 -0.53 44.67
C SER A 20 -12.99 -1.04 44.33
N VAL A 21 -12.36 -1.81 45.20
CA VAL A 21 -11.04 -2.42 44.91
C VAL A 21 -11.18 -3.63 43.98
N ILE A 22 -12.27 -4.41 44.10
CA ILE A 22 -12.52 -5.58 43.22
C ILE A 22 -12.93 -5.13 41.80
N MET A 23 -13.65 -4.01 41.67
CA MET A 23 -14.09 -3.50 40.37
C MET A 23 -13.00 -2.73 39.62
N PHE A 24 -11.91 -2.31 40.28
CA PHE A 24 -10.74 -1.70 39.64
C PHE A 24 -9.68 -2.72 39.20
N GLN A 25 -9.84 -4.01 39.54
CA GLN A 25 -8.92 -5.07 39.16
C GLN A 25 -9.37 -5.87 37.92
N LEU A 26 -10.57 -5.60 37.37
CA LEU A 26 -11.12 -6.37 36.25
C LEU A 26 -11.02 -5.69 34.87
N LEU A 27 -10.28 -4.58 34.76
CA LEU A 27 -10.00 -3.94 33.47
C LEU A 27 -8.49 -3.80 33.20
N ALA A 28 -7.69 -4.73 33.73
CA ALA A 28 -6.48 -5.10 33.02
C ALA A 28 -6.92 -5.99 31.86
N ALA A 29 -7.28 -5.38 30.72
CA ALA A 29 -7.16 -6.08 29.47
C ALA A 29 -5.68 -6.47 29.38
N ALA A 30 -5.39 -7.74 29.71
CA ALA A 30 -4.10 -8.32 29.46
C ALA A 30 -3.88 -8.14 27.96
N THR A 31 -3.09 -7.13 27.61
CA THR A 31 -2.36 -7.12 26.35
C THR A 31 -1.39 -8.26 26.54
N GLU A 32 -1.87 -9.47 26.31
CA GLU A 32 -0.97 -10.59 26.17
C GLU A 32 -0.04 -10.20 25.05
N VAL A 33 1.23 -10.06 25.38
CA VAL A 33 2.32 -10.04 24.42
C VAL A 33 2.22 -11.39 23.72
N ARG A 34 1.48 -11.44 22.62
CA ARG A 34 1.31 -12.64 21.82
C ARG A 34 2.58 -12.76 21.02
N ALA A 35 3.49 -13.60 21.49
CA ALA A 35 4.75 -13.82 20.82
C ALA A 35 4.47 -14.34 19.39
N ALA A 36 4.89 -13.59 18.38
CA ALA A 36 4.92 -14.11 17.03
C ALA A 36 5.99 -15.21 16.94
N VAL A 37 5.62 -16.34 16.34
CA VAL A 37 6.52 -17.45 16.05
C VAL A 37 7.36 -17.15 14.81
N ASN A 38 6.77 -16.45 13.84
CA ASN A 38 7.42 -16.10 12.59
C ASN A 38 6.91 -14.75 12.06
N VAL A 39 7.77 -13.97 11.42
CA VAL A 39 7.39 -12.74 10.72
C VAL A 39 7.98 -12.77 9.32
N SER A 40 7.17 -12.39 8.33
CA SER A 40 7.57 -12.40 6.92
C SER A 40 7.18 -11.11 6.21
N ILE A 41 7.95 -10.73 5.18
CA ILE A 41 7.62 -9.63 4.26
C ILE A 41 7.20 -10.22 2.92
N GLY A 42 6.05 -9.79 2.42
CA GLY A 42 5.58 -10.08 1.06
C GLY A 42 5.36 -8.81 0.24
N PRO A 43 5.10 -8.94 -1.07
CA PRO A 43 5.02 -10.20 -1.80
C PRO A 43 6.40 -10.76 -2.16
N SER A 44 6.61 -12.06 -1.93
CA SER A 44 7.77 -12.82 -2.44
C SER A 44 7.23 -14.02 -3.20
N ALA A 45 7.18 -13.94 -4.53
CA ALA A 45 6.58 -14.98 -5.35
C ALA A 45 7.45 -16.26 -5.46
N SER A 46 8.69 -16.25 -4.95
CA SER A 46 9.65 -17.33 -5.18
C SER A 46 10.86 -17.36 -4.22
N ASP A 47 10.76 -16.75 -3.03
CA ASP A 47 11.90 -16.53 -2.11
C ASP A 47 13.07 -15.71 -2.70
N GLN A 48 12.94 -15.21 -3.93
CA GLN A 48 13.96 -14.39 -4.60
C GLN A 48 13.87 -12.90 -4.28
N GLY A 49 12.96 -12.51 -3.39
CA GLY A 49 12.73 -11.11 -3.03
C GLY A 49 11.88 -10.34 -4.03
N ILE A 50 12.05 -9.02 -4.04
CA ILE A 50 11.30 -8.07 -4.86
C ILE A 50 12.21 -7.52 -5.96
N THR A 51 11.72 -7.46 -7.20
CA THR A 51 12.42 -6.78 -8.29
C THR A 51 11.65 -5.55 -8.74
N LEU A 52 12.31 -4.41 -8.71
CA LEU A 52 11.84 -3.13 -9.22
C LEU A 52 12.61 -2.79 -10.50
N ARG A 53 11.88 -2.39 -11.55
CA ARG A 53 12.48 -2.08 -12.85
C ARG A 53 12.09 -0.68 -13.30
N GLY A 54 13.07 0.19 -13.48
CA GLY A 54 12.87 1.57 -13.89
C GLY A 54 12.43 2.52 -12.76
N PRO A 55 12.49 3.84 -13.02
CA PRO A 55 12.29 4.85 -11.99
C PRO A 55 10.85 4.96 -11.49
N ASP A 56 9.88 4.59 -12.34
CA ASP A 56 8.45 4.65 -12.01
C ASP A 56 7.93 3.37 -11.35
N SER A 57 8.78 2.38 -11.09
CA SER A 57 8.37 1.15 -10.41
C SER A 57 8.11 1.40 -8.92
N ARG A 58 7.20 0.62 -8.34
CA ARG A 58 6.84 0.70 -6.93
C ARG A 58 6.28 -0.64 -6.48
N GLN A 59 6.53 -1.00 -5.23
CA GLN A 59 5.98 -2.20 -4.62
C GLN A 59 5.43 -1.88 -3.24
N GLN A 60 4.15 -2.17 -3.02
CA GLN A 60 3.60 -2.20 -1.67
C GLN A 60 4.03 -3.51 -1.01
N VAL A 61 4.74 -3.43 0.11
CA VAL A 61 4.99 -4.62 0.93
C VAL A 61 3.91 -4.80 1.97
N PHE A 62 3.71 -6.04 2.41
CA PHE A 62 2.90 -6.39 3.56
C PHE A 62 3.72 -7.25 4.52
N VAL A 63 3.50 -7.06 5.81
CA VAL A 63 4.22 -7.76 6.87
C VAL A 63 3.23 -8.62 7.63
N THR A 64 3.50 -9.92 7.72
CA THR A 64 2.62 -10.87 8.38
C THR A 64 3.35 -11.54 9.53
N ALA A 65 2.76 -11.47 10.72
CA ALA A 65 3.17 -12.25 11.88
C ALA A 65 2.30 -13.50 12.00
N GLU A 66 2.93 -14.65 12.18
CA GLU A 66 2.29 -15.92 12.52
C GLU A 66 2.42 -16.13 14.03
N LEU A 67 1.29 -16.35 14.72
CA LEU A 67 1.21 -16.54 16.16
C LEU A 67 1.33 -18.02 16.53
N GLU A 68 1.59 -18.32 17.81
CA GLU A 68 1.70 -19.70 18.31
C GLU A 68 0.44 -20.55 18.08
N ASP A 69 -0.73 -19.92 18.02
CA ASP A 69 -2.01 -20.59 17.77
C ASP A 69 -2.31 -20.79 16.25
N GLY A 70 -1.36 -20.46 15.38
CA GLY A 70 -1.46 -20.58 13.92
C GLY A 70 -2.26 -19.47 13.24
N ARG A 71 -2.70 -18.45 13.99
CA ARG A 71 -3.32 -17.25 13.40
C ARG A 71 -2.27 -16.34 12.79
N THR A 72 -2.72 -15.47 11.89
CA THR A 72 -1.90 -14.41 11.31
C THR A 72 -2.41 -13.03 11.70
N ASP A 73 -1.48 -12.13 12.00
CA ASP A 73 -1.74 -10.71 12.25
C ASP A 73 -1.00 -9.87 11.19
N ASP A 74 -1.68 -8.82 10.70
CA ASP A 74 -1.12 -7.86 9.74
C ASP A 74 -0.35 -6.75 10.49
N LEU A 75 0.96 -6.70 10.26
CA LEU A 75 1.87 -5.70 10.83
C LEU A 75 2.24 -4.59 9.83
N THR A 76 1.68 -4.58 8.63
CA THR A 76 2.11 -3.72 7.50
C THR A 76 2.19 -2.24 7.89
N HIS A 77 1.20 -1.74 8.63
CA HIS A 77 1.13 -0.33 9.02
C HIS A 77 1.66 -0.04 10.43
N THR A 78 2.09 -1.07 11.16
CA THR A 78 2.60 -0.95 12.54
C THR A 78 4.09 -1.26 12.63
N ALA A 79 4.66 -1.90 11.61
CA ALA A 79 6.08 -2.17 11.49
C ALA A 79 6.87 -0.88 11.17
N THR A 80 8.10 -0.84 11.67
CA THR A 80 9.10 0.17 11.26
C THR A 80 9.95 -0.41 10.14
N TYR A 81 10.07 0.32 9.03
CA TYR A 81 10.83 -0.12 7.86
C TYR A 81 12.18 0.59 7.75
N THR A 82 13.19 -0.16 7.31
CA THR A 82 14.53 0.34 6.97
C THR A 82 15.05 -0.39 5.73
N ALA A 83 15.91 0.24 4.94
CA ALA A 83 16.51 -0.36 3.76
C ALA A 83 18.02 -0.09 3.73
N GLU A 84 18.82 -1.14 3.56
CA GLU A 84 20.29 -1.05 3.53
C GLU A 84 20.89 -1.83 2.35
N PRO A 85 21.85 -1.27 1.60
CA PRO A 85 22.45 0.05 1.79
C PRO A 85 21.49 1.19 1.41
N ALA A 86 21.69 2.35 2.04
CA ALA A 86 20.93 3.56 1.73
C ALA A 86 21.17 4.01 0.28
N GLY A 87 20.15 4.60 -0.35
CA GLY A 87 20.24 5.17 -1.71
C GLY A 87 19.86 4.23 -2.85
N ILE A 88 19.53 2.96 -2.58
CA ILE A 88 19.02 2.02 -3.60
C ILE A 88 17.49 2.06 -3.68
N VAL A 89 16.82 1.98 -2.53
CA VAL A 89 15.37 2.11 -2.40
C VAL A 89 15.00 3.02 -1.24
N GLU A 90 13.86 3.68 -1.36
CA GLU A 90 13.15 4.35 -0.28
C GLU A 90 11.96 3.48 0.12
N VAL A 91 11.66 3.39 1.41
CA VAL A 91 10.45 2.75 1.94
C VAL A 91 9.72 3.73 2.84
N SER A 92 8.42 3.93 2.59
CA SER A 92 7.57 4.78 3.43
C SER A 92 7.10 4.06 4.70
N SER A 93 6.54 4.82 5.64
CA SER A 93 6.01 4.29 6.90
C SER A 93 4.83 3.32 6.74
N ASP A 94 4.14 3.36 5.59
CA ASP A 94 3.06 2.45 5.24
C ASP A 94 3.51 1.27 4.34
N GLY A 95 4.82 1.11 4.09
CA GLY A 95 5.37 -0.04 3.37
C GLY A 95 5.43 0.11 1.84
N LEU A 96 5.33 1.32 1.29
CA LEU A 96 5.52 1.54 -0.13
C LEU A 96 7.02 1.70 -0.46
N VAL A 97 7.56 0.75 -1.21
CA VAL A 97 8.95 0.73 -1.67
C VAL A 97 9.06 1.40 -3.04
N LYS A 98 9.98 2.35 -3.18
CA LYS A 98 10.30 3.07 -4.42
C LYS A 98 11.79 2.98 -4.73
N PRO A 99 12.18 2.87 -5.99
CA PRO A 99 13.57 2.83 -6.39
C PRO A 99 14.21 4.23 -6.34
N LEU A 100 15.50 4.26 -6.03
CA LEU A 100 16.35 5.47 -6.02
C LEU A 100 17.56 5.33 -6.95
N SER A 101 18.11 4.12 -7.09
CA SER A 101 19.18 3.80 -8.03
C SER A 101 19.29 2.29 -8.26
N ASP A 102 20.00 1.88 -9.31
CA ASP A 102 20.27 0.47 -9.58
C ASP A 102 21.11 -0.19 -8.48
N GLY A 103 20.76 -1.42 -8.12
CA GLY A 103 21.48 -2.19 -7.10
C GLY A 103 20.56 -3.10 -6.29
N THR A 104 21.09 -3.65 -5.20
CA THR A 104 20.33 -4.50 -4.28
C THR A 104 20.41 -3.91 -2.88
N ALA A 105 19.26 -3.87 -2.20
CA ALA A 105 19.15 -3.53 -0.79
C ALA A 105 18.30 -4.55 -0.04
N THR A 106 18.64 -4.78 1.21
CA THR A 106 17.82 -5.55 2.15
C THR A 106 16.81 -4.60 2.77
N LEU A 107 15.53 -4.88 2.54
CA LEU A 107 14.43 -4.24 3.24
C LEU A 107 14.18 -5.01 4.53
N ARG A 108 14.20 -4.31 5.67
CA ARG A 108 13.95 -4.86 7.00
C ARG A 108 12.71 -4.20 7.60
N ALA A 109 11.81 -5.03 8.11
CA ALA A 109 10.63 -4.62 8.87
C ALA A 109 10.80 -5.07 10.34
N VAL A 110 10.46 -4.18 11.28
CA VAL A 110 10.51 -4.46 12.72
C VAL A 110 9.13 -4.22 13.33
N GLY A 111 8.53 -5.26 13.90
CA GLY A 111 7.27 -5.22 14.63
C GLY A 111 7.38 -4.46 15.96
N LYS A 112 6.25 -4.18 16.60
CA LYS A 112 6.20 -3.44 17.87
C LYS A 112 6.86 -4.20 19.02
N ASP A 113 6.79 -5.51 18.99
CA ASP A 113 7.34 -6.38 20.03
C ASP A 113 8.78 -6.82 19.70
N GLY A 114 9.38 -6.19 18.67
CA GLY A 114 10.78 -6.35 18.29
C GLY A 114 11.04 -7.44 17.27
N GLU A 115 10.00 -8.10 16.75
CA GLU A 115 10.14 -9.15 15.74
C GLU A 115 10.61 -8.56 14.41
N THR A 116 11.40 -9.32 13.67
CA THR A 116 12.08 -8.79 12.49
C THR A 116 11.87 -9.70 11.30
N ALA A 117 11.66 -9.11 10.14
CA ALA A 117 11.68 -9.81 8.86
C ALA A 117 12.50 -9.03 7.84
N GLU A 118 13.10 -9.75 6.90
CA GLU A 118 13.95 -9.18 5.87
C GLU A 118 13.62 -9.75 4.50
N ILE A 119 13.76 -8.92 3.47
CA ILE A 119 13.60 -9.33 2.07
C ILE A 119 14.57 -8.55 1.20
N ALA A 120 15.20 -9.22 0.24
CA ALA A 120 16.02 -8.56 -0.77
C ALA A 120 15.14 -7.78 -1.75
N VAL A 121 15.53 -6.55 -2.07
CA VAL A 121 14.93 -5.72 -3.12
C VAL A 121 16.02 -5.39 -4.13
N THR A 122 15.82 -5.79 -5.38
CA THR A 122 16.74 -5.49 -6.48
C THR A 122 16.11 -4.47 -7.42
N VAL A 123 16.83 -3.39 -7.68
CA VAL A 123 16.48 -2.35 -8.64
C VAL A 123 17.33 -2.51 -9.89
N THR A 124 16.69 -2.44 -11.05
CA THR A 124 17.33 -2.51 -12.36
C THR A 124 16.79 -1.45 -13.31
N ASP A 125 17.60 -1.07 -14.28
CA ASP A 125 17.19 -0.19 -15.39
C ASP A 125 16.69 1.19 -14.90
N TYR A 126 17.17 1.68 -13.76
CA TYR A 126 16.72 2.92 -13.13
C TYR A 126 17.03 4.16 -13.98
N ALA A 127 18.27 4.23 -14.49
CA ALA A 127 18.69 5.32 -15.38
C ALA A 127 18.34 5.06 -16.85
N GLY A 128 17.68 3.93 -17.15
CA GLY A 128 17.31 3.56 -18.50
C GLY A 128 16.21 4.45 -19.06
N ASN A 129 16.32 4.81 -20.35
CA ASN A 129 15.21 5.40 -21.08
C ASN A 129 14.20 4.31 -21.43
N GLN A 130 13.31 3.99 -20.48
CA GLN A 130 12.27 2.99 -20.71
C GLN A 130 11.25 3.51 -21.72
N ALA A 131 11.09 2.75 -22.80
CA ALA A 131 10.05 3.04 -23.78
C ALA A 131 8.67 2.98 -23.12
N ILE A 132 7.85 4.00 -23.39
CA ILE A 132 6.48 4.07 -22.90
C ILE A 132 5.69 2.88 -23.46
N ASN A 133 5.06 2.12 -22.56
CA ASN A 133 4.21 1.00 -22.94
C ASN A 133 2.76 1.49 -23.07
N PHE A 134 2.28 1.64 -24.30
CA PHE A 134 0.92 2.15 -24.55
C PHE A 134 -0.16 1.38 -23.78
N LYS A 135 -0.12 0.04 -23.82
CA LYS A 135 -1.09 -0.83 -23.15
C LYS A 135 -1.09 -0.67 -21.62
N ASN A 136 0.09 -0.62 -21.00
CA ASN A 136 0.21 -0.65 -19.54
C ASN A 136 0.25 0.74 -18.90
N GLN A 137 0.60 1.79 -19.66
CA GLN A 137 0.79 3.14 -19.13
C GLN A 137 -0.21 4.17 -19.70
N VAL A 138 -0.71 3.99 -20.93
CA VAL A 138 -1.62 4.98 -21.57
C VAL A 138 -3.07 4.53 -21.53
N VAL A 139 -3.37 3.29 -21.95
CA VAL A 139 -4.74 2.74 -21.96
C VAL A 139 -5.43 2.83 -20.58
N PRO A 140 -4.75 2.57 -19.44
CA PRO A 140 -5.39 2.70 -18.13
C PRO A 140 -5.81 4.13 -17.80
N ILE A 141 -5.16 5.14 -18.38
CA ILE A 141 -5.56 6.55 -18.23
C ILE A 141 -6.93 6.75 -18.89
N PHE A 142 -7.14 6.22 -20.09
CA PHE A 142 -8.44 6.29 -20.77
C PHE A 142 -9.54 5.57 -19.99
N THR A 143 -9.22 4.42 -19.37
CA THR A 143 -10.15 3.70 -18.51
C THR A 143 -10.49 4.50 -17.26
N LYS A 144 -9.48 5.04 -16.57
CA LYS A 144 -9.68 5.86 -15.37
C LYS A 144 -10.51 7.12 -15.65
N LEU A 145 -10.33 7.73 -16.82
CA LEU A 145 -11.08 8.89 -17.28
C LEU A 145 -12.39 8.53 -18.00
N THR A 146 -12.76 7.23 -18.07
CA THR A 146 -14.00 6.73 -18.69
C THR A 146 -14.09 7.00 -20.22
N CYS A 147 -13.00 7.39 -20.87
CA CYS A 147 -12.94 7.70 -22.30
C CYS A 147 -13.20 6.47 -23.18
N ASN A 148 -12.65 5.32 -22.81
CA ASN A 148 -12.82 4.04 -23.52
C ASN A 148 -13.96 3.18 -22.96
N SER A 149 -14.90 3.79 -22.23
CA SER A 149 -16.11 3.11 -21.75
C SER A 149 -17.18 3.01 -22.84
N GLY A 150 -18.15 2.11 -22.66
CA GLY A 150 -19.29 1.95 -23.59
C GLY A 150 -20.21 3.19 -23.67
N GLY A 151 -20.12 4.14 -22.75
CA GLY A 151 -20.85 5.40 -22.83
C GLY A 151 -20.21 6.43 -23.78
N CYS A 152 -18.90 6.31 -24.04
CA CYS A 152 -18.12 7.29 -24.79
C CYS A 152 -17.52 6.70 -26.08
N HIS A 153 -16.19 6.75 -26.24
CA HIS A 153 -15.48 6.24 -27.40
C HIS A 153 -15.31 4.71 -27.39
N GLY A 154 -15.58 4.04 -26.26
CA GLY A 154 -15.51 2.58 -26.10
C GLY A 154 -16.68 1.78 -26.65
N LYS A 155 -17.72 2.45 -27.17
CA LYS A 155 -18.84 1.76 -27.83
C LYS A 155 -18.47 1.28 -29.22
N SER A 156 -19.15 0.26 -29.73
CA SER A 156 -18.86 -0.37 -31.03
C SER A 156 -18.68 0.62 -32.19
N GLY A 157 -19.46 1.70 -32.22
CA GLY A 157 -19.38 2.74 -33.25
C GLY A 157 -18.50 3.95 -32.94
N GLY A 158 -17.92 4.06 -31.74
CA GLY A 158 -17.23 5.27 -31.28
C GLY A 158 -18.10 6.54 -31.32
N GLN A 159 -17.47 7.71 -31.29
CA GLN A 159 -18.12 9.02 -31.39
C GLN A 159 -17.34 9.97 -32.29
N ASN A 160 -18.05 10.74 -33.11
CA ASN A 160 -17.47 11.77 -33.98
C ASN A 160 -16.29 11.26 -34.83
N GLY A 161 -16.39 10.01 -35.31
CA GLY A 161 -15.36 9.36 -36.11
C GLY A 161 -14.11 8.92 -35.34
N PHE A 162 -14.16 8.85 -34.00
CA PHE A 162 -13.10 8.30 -33.16
C PHE A 162 -13.64 7.21 -32.24
N ARG A 163 -12.90 6.10 -32.14
CA ARG A 163 -13.24 4.97 -31.27
C ARG A 163 -12.02 4.47 -30.54
N LEU A 164 -12.27 3.94 -29.35
CA LEU A 164 -11.38 3.10 -28.58
C LEU A 164 -12.11 1.79 -28.32
N SER A 165 -11.38 0.73 -28.03
CA SER A 165 -11.90 -0.56 -27.65
C SER A 165 -12.44 -0.48 -26.23
N LEU A 166 -13.50 -1.23 -25.95
CA LEU A 166 -14.16 -1.20 -24.65
C LEU A 166 -13.15 -1.59 -23.55
N LEU A 167 -12.89 -0.65 -22.63
CA LEU A 167 -11.93 -0.81 -21.53
C LEU A 167 -10.51 -1.21 -21.96
N GLY A 168 -10.14 -0.96 -23.23
CA GLY A 168 -8.81 -1.30 -23.74
C GLY A 168 -8.64 -2.76 -24.15
N PHE A 169 -9.74 -3.44 -24.52
CA PHE A 169 -9.71 -4.85 -24.94
C PHE A 169 -8.79 -5.12 -26.14
N TYR A 170 -8.64 -4.15 -27.06
CA TYR A 170 -7.75 -4.22 -28.22
C TYR A 170 -6.80 -3.01 -28.22
N PRO A 171 -5.74 -3.02 -27.39
CA PRO A 171 -4.87 -1.86 -27.20
C PRO A 171 -4.03 -1.53 -28.45
N ASP A 172 -3.74 -2.50 -29.30
CA ASP A 172 -3.02 -2.25 -30.55
C ASP A 172 -3.90 -1.49 -31.56
N ASP A 173 -5.17 -1.86 -31.67
CA ASP A 173 -6.16 -1.12 -32.47
C ASP A 173 -6.37 0.30 -31.92
N ASP A 174 -6.43 0.44 -30.59
CA ASP A 174 -6.55 1.74 -29.92
C ASP A 174 -5.39 2.68 -30.24
N TYR A 175 -4.18 2.14 -30.28
CA TYR A 175 -2.99 2.88 -30.71
C TYR A 175 -3.14 3.35 -32.15
N GLU A 176 -3.54 2.46 -33.06
CA GLU A 176 -3.73 2.78 -34.48
C GLU A 176 -4.81 3.85 -34.71
N PHE A 177 -5.95 3.74 -34.02
CA PHE A 177 -7.05 4.72 -34.13
C PHE A 177 -6.67 6.08 -33.55
N LEU A 178 -5.87 6.10 -32.49
CA LEU A 178 -5.38 7.33 -31.90
C LEU A 178 -4.30 7.99 -32.77
N VAL A 179 -3.34 7.22 -33.27
CA VAL A 179 -2.12 7.73 -33.92
C VAL A 179 -2.28 7.92 -35.43
N LYS A 180 -2.99 7.03 -36.12
CA LYS A 180 -3.01 6.99 -37.61
C LYS A 180 -4.34 7.39 -38.23
N GLU A 181 -5.47 7.00 -37.64
CA GLU A 181 -6.78 7.38 -38.18
C GLU A 181 -6.98 8.91 -38.20
N GLY A 182 -7.93 9.37 -39.01
CA GLY A 182 -8.13 10.80 -39.21
C GLY A 182 -6.92 11.51 -39.81
N ARG A 183 -6.04 10.75 -40.50
CA ARG A 183 -4.76 11.20 -41.07
C ARG A 183 -3.76 11.68 -40.02
N GLY A 184 -3.78 11.05 -38.83
CA GLY A 184 -2.88 11.38 -37.71
C GLY A 184 -3.11 12.74 -37.07
N ARG A 185 -4.22 13.43 -37.36
CA ARG A 185 -4.49 14.79 -36.87
C ARG A 185 -4.82 14.90 -35.38
N ARG A 186 -4.98 13.76 -34.68
CA ARG A 186 -5.37 13.72 -33.26
C ARG A 186 -4.18 14.02 -32.34
N LEU A 187 -2.98 13.67 -32.79
CA LEU A 187 -1.74 13.90 -32.09
C LEU A 187 -0.86 14.83 -32.91
N PHE A 188 -0.20 15.75 -32.24
CA PHE A 188 0.81 16.60 -32.86
C PHE A 188 2.12 16.51 -32.06
N PRO A 189 2.93 15.46 -32.30
CA PRO A 189 4.16 15.23 -31.54
C PRO A 189 5.13 16.43 -31.49
N PRO A 190 5.28 17.25 -32.56
CA PRO A 190 6.14 18.43 -32.51
C PRO A 190 5.65 19.56 -31.59
N ALA A 191 4.35 19.63 -31.28
CA ALA A 191 3.81 20.53 -30.27
C ALA A 191 2.67 19.82 -29.50
N PRO A 192 3.00 18.99 -28.49
CA PRO A 192 2.04 18.10 -27.85
C PRO A 192 0.81 18.81 -27.28
N SER A 193 0.97 20.02 -26.74
CA SER A 193 -0.13 20.85 -26.22
C SER A 193 -1.18 21.21 -27.28
N GLU A 194 -0.84 21.14 -28.56
CA GLU A 194 -1.78 21.38 -29.67
C GLU A 194 -2.54 20.13 -30.11
N SER A 195 -2.17 18.96 -29.58
CA SER A 195 -2.86 17.68 -29.86
C SER A 195 -4.32 17.75 -29.41
N LEU A 196 -5.24 17.28 -30.24
CA LEU A 196 -6.67 17.22 -29.91
C LEU A 196 -6.93 16.35 -28.68
N LEU A 197 -6.06 15.38 -28.38
CA LEU A 197 -6.17 14.53 -27.20
C LEU A 197 -5.97 15.28 -25.87
N LEU A 198 -5.21 16.38 -25.87
CA LEU A 198 -4.81 17.10 -24.65
C LEU A 198 -5.55 18.43 -24.46
N LYS A 199 -6.58 18.69 -25.26
CA LYS A 199 -7.41 19.90 -25.21
C LYS A 199 -8.74 19.66 -24.50
#